data_AF-A0A0G0V377-F1
#
_entry.id   AF-A0A0G0V377-F1
#
_cell.length_a   1.000
_cell.length_b   1.000
_cell.length_c   1.000
_cell.angle_alpha   90.00
_cell.angle_beta   90.00
_cell.angle_gamma   90.00
#
_symmetry.space_group_name_H-M   'P 1'
#
loop_
_entity.id
_entity.type
_entity.pdbx_description
1 polymer ?
#
loop_
_entity_poly.entity_id
_entity_poly.type
_entity_poly.pdbx_seq_one_letter_code
_entity_poly.pdbx_strand_id
1 'polypeptide(L)'
;MEDLENIKWLGHASFFFIDENGNRIYYVDPFDLKGRSLEKADLIFITHAHYDHFSPEDLSQVLADQTTIIAPPDILAKIDLPNERKIEVSPNNSYEVKGFKFSTVPAYNTHPDRLQFHPRGNNWVGYIFEMNDKKIYHAGDTDFPPEMAELKNDHIDVALIPMGGKFTMDVSEAIEAANTIAAKITIPMHYKLLLGDSYKDAEDKFKREVKNSKVVILEELK
;
A
#
# COMPACT_ATOMS: atom_id res chain seq x y z
N MET A 1 14.22 10.54 11.74
CA MET A 1 14.22 9.08 11.47
C MET A 1 13.12 8.40 12.28
N GLU A 2 12.74 8.99 13.42
CA GLU A 2 11.50 8.69 14.18
C GLU A 2 10.26 8.52 13.31
N ASP A 3 10.11 9.27 12.20
CA ASP A 3 8.91 9.20 11.36
C ASP A 3 8.64 7.86 10.69
N LEU A 4 9.64 6.97 10.61
CA LEU A 4 9.55 5.68 9.92
C LEU A 4 9.68 4.49 10.86
N GLU A 5 9.91 4.70 12.16
CA GLU A 5 10.12 3.58 13.10
C GLU A 5 8.91 2.65 13.15
N ASN A 6 7.73 3.21 12.95
CA ASN A 6 6.44 2.51 12.96
C ASN A 6 5.99 2.02 11.58
N ILE A 7 6.84 2.10 10.55
CA ILE A 7 6.57 1.59 9.21
C ILE A 7 7.60 0.50 8.90
N LYS A 8 7.15 -0.75 8.79
CA LYS A 8 7.99 -1.88 8.39
C LYS A 8 7.59 -2.35 7.01
N TRP A 9 8.57 -2.45 6.12
CA TRP A 9 8.38 -3.06 4.82
C TRP A 9 8.66 -4.55 4.91
N LEU A 10 7.66 -5.36 4.54
CA LEU A 10 7.76 -6.82 4.53
C LEU A 10 8.16 -7.36 3.15
N GLY A 11 8.43 -6.48 2.19
CA GLY A 11 8.73 -6.84 0.80
C GLY A 11 7.54 -6.58 -0.11
N HIS A 12 7.79 -6.52 -1.42
CA HIS A 12 6.77 -6.25 -2.43
C HIS A 12 5.93 -5.00 -2.11
N ALA A 13 4.60 -5.11 -2.01
CA ALA A 13 3.69 -4.08 -1.49
C ALA A 13 3.18 -4.37 -0.05
N SER A 14 3.80 -5.32 0.64
CA SER A 14 3.39 -5.73 1.99
C SER A 14 4.02 -4.82 3.05
N PHE A 15 3.17 -4.18 3.86
CA PHE A 15 3.61 -3.30 4.94
C PHE A 15 2.94 -3.66 6.27
N PHE A 16 3.68 -3.42 7.34
CA PHE A 16 3.22 -3.53 8.71
C PHE A 16 3.44 -2.21 9.45
N PHE A 17 2.43 -1.77 10.17
CA PHE A 17 2.41 -0.52 10.92
C PHE A 17 2.12 -0.78 12.39
N ILE A 18 2.77 -0.01 13.26
CA ILE A 18 2.51 0.01 14.70
C ILE A 18 1.93 1.39 15.05
N ASP A 19 0.87 1.42 15.86
CA ASP A 19 0.36 2.68 16.39
C ASP A 19 1.38 3.38 17.32
N GLU A 20 1.19 4.68 17.59
CA GLU A 20 2.06 5.47 18.47
C GLU A 20 2.28 4.88 19.86
N ASN A 21 1.30 4.12 20.36
CA ASN A 21 1.34 3.55 21.70
C ASN A 21 1.99 2.16 21.74
N GLY A 22 2.36 1.59 20.58
CA GLY A 22 2.95 0.25 20.49
C GLY A 22 1.95 -0.88 20.74
N ASN A 23 0.65 -0.58 20.75
CA ASN A 23 -0.40 -1.48 21.23
C ASN A 23 -1.20 -2.10 20.10
N ARG A 24 -1.21 -1.48 18.91
CA ARG A 24 -1.98 -1.97 17.77
C ARG A 24 -1.15 -2.14 16.53
N ILE A 25 -1.54 -3.15 15.78
CA ILE A 25 -0.85 -3.60 14.58
C ILE A 25 -1.78 -3.57 13.38
N TYR A 26 -1.28 -2.99 12.29
CA TYR A 26 -1.99 -2.91 11.03
C TYR A 26 -1.15 -3.51 9.91
N TYR A 27 -1.75 -4.37 9.09
CA TYR A 27 -1.13 -4.90 7.88
C TYR A 27 -1.79 -4.33 6.64
N VAL A 28 -1.02 -4.13 5.59
CA VAL A 28 -1.51 -3.82 4.25
C VAL A 28 -0.91 -4.85 3.29
N ASP A 29 -1.78 -5.48 2.51
CA ASP A 29 -1.42 -6.46 1.47
C ASP A 29 -0.40 -7.52 1.94
N PRO A 30 -0.71 -8.29 3.01
CA PRO A 30 0.21 -9.27 3.57
C PRO A 30 0.56 -10.36 2.53
N PHE A 31 1.84 -10.42 2.16
CA PHE A 31 2.37 -11.33 1.15
C PHE A 31 3.79 -11.81 1.49
N ASP A 32 4.09 -13.07 1.17
CA ASP A 32 5.39 -13.74 1.37
C ASP A 32 5.90 -13.67 2.82
N LEU A 33 5.00 -14.02 3.76
CA LEU A 33 5.26 -13.93 5.21
C LEU A 33 5.92 -15.18 5.80
N LYS A 34 6.12 -16.21 4.97
CA LYS A 34 6.60 -17.52 5.41
C LYS A 34 7.93 -17.41 6.17
N GLY A 35 7.97 -18.03 7.35
CA GLY A 35 9.19 -18.13 8.16
C GLY A 35 9.51 -16.90 9.00
N ARG A 36 8.64 -15.88 8.98
CA ARG A 36 8.76 -14.68 9.80
C ARG A 36 8.06 -14.88 11.15
N SER A 37 8.62 -14.31 12.21
CA SER A 37 7.98 -14.22 13.53
C SER A 37 7.24 -12.89 13.64
N LEU A 38 5.97 -12.89 13.23
CA LEU A 38 5.14 -11.69 13.15
C LEU A 38 4.05 -11.69 14.21
N GLU A 39 3.79 -10.49 14.74
CA GLU A 39 2.68 -10.26 15.66
C GLU A 39 1.33 -10.32 14.92
N LYS A 40 0.26 -10.52 15.68
CA LYS A 40 -1.09 -10.61 15.10
C LYS A 40 -1.70 -9.24 14.83
N ALA A 41 -2.52 -9.15 13.78
CA ALA A 41 -3.12 -7.92 13.32
C ALA A 41 -4.38 -7.53 14.10
N ASP A 42 -4.55 -6.24 14.37
CA ASP A 42 -5.84 -5.67 14.78
C ASP A 42 -6.71 -5.37 13.56
N LEU A 43 -6.10 -4.76 12.54
CA LEU A 43 -6.71 -4.45 11.24
C LEU A 43 -5.83 -4.95 10.10
N ILE A 44 -6.45 -5.48 9.06
CA ILE A 44 -5.78 -5.84 7.81
C ILE A 44 -6.48 -5.13 6.66
N PHE A 45 -5.72 -4.38 5.89
CA PHE A 45 -6.17 -3.69 4.69
C PHE A 45 -5.72 -4.46 3.46
N ILE A 46 -6.63 -4.67 2.52
CA ILE A 46 -6.32 -5.30 1.23
C ILE A 46 -6.74 -4.34 0.13
N THR A 47 -5.83 -4.03 -0.78
CA THR A 47 -6.05 -3.05 -1.86
C THR A 47 -6.86 -3.65 -3.01
N HIS A 48 -6.54 -4.88 -3.40
CA HIS A 48 -7.15 -5.57 -4.54
C HIS A 48 -6.98 -7.10 -4.48
N ALA A 49 -7.56 -7.81 -5.45
CA ALA A 49 -7.74 -9.26 -5.39
C ALA A 49 -6.59 -10.12 -5.97
N HIS A 50 -5.49 -9.52 -6.45
CA HIS A 50 -4.35 -10.29 -6.97
C HIS A 50 -3.61 -11.02 -5.85
N TYR A 51 -3.01 -12.17 -6.16
CA TYR A 51 -2.44 -13.07 -5.17
C TYR A 51 -1.28 -12.46 -4.38
N ASP A 52 -0.50 -11.59 -5.00
CA ASP A 52 0.63 -10.87 -4.40
C ASP A 52 0.21 -9.71 -3.47
N HIS A 53 -1.11 -9.51 -3.30
CA HIS A 53 -1.73 -8.56 -2.36
C HIS A 53 -2.79 -9.22 -1.47
N PHE A 54 -3.43 -10.27 -1.98
CA PHE A 54 -4.41 -11.10 -1.29
C PHE A 54 -4.00 -12.58 -1.38
N SER A 55 -3.13 -12.99 -0.46
CA SER A 55 -2.73 -14.38 -0.22
C SER A 55 -3.47 -14.90 1.01
N PRO A 56 -4.47 -15.81 0.88
CA PRO A 56 -5.16 -16.40 2.03
C PRO A 56 -4.20 -17.09 3.01
N GLU A 57 -3.12 -17.68 2.49
CA GLU A 57 -2.07 -18.32 3.28
C GLU A 57 -1.33 -17.30 4.16
N ASP A 58 -0.91 -16.17 3.60
CA ASP A 58 -0.23 -15.12 4.35
C ASP A 58 -1.18 -14.37 5.30
N LEU A 59 -2.41 -14.11 4.86
CA LEU A 59 -3.46 -13.55 5.68
C LEU A 59 -3.67 -14.37 6.96
N SER A 60 -3.74 -15.70 6.85
CA SER A 60 -3.93 -16.60 8.00
C SER A 60 -2.79 -16.55 9.03
N GLN A 61 -1.57 -16.22 8.59
CA GLN A 61 -0.39 -16.14 9.48
C GLN A 61 -0.48 -14.96 10.44
N VAL A 62 -1.14 -13.87 10.05
CA VAL A 62 -1.26 -12.64 10.86
C VAL A 62 -2.66 -12.44 11.44
N LEU A 63 -3.63 -13.29 11.09
CA LEU A 63 -4.98 -13.26 11.64
C LEU A 63 -5.01 -13.68 13.13
N ALA A 64 -5.80 -12.96 13.92
CA ALA A 64 -6.27 -13.31 15.26
C ALA A 64 -7.81 -13.26 15.32
N ASP A 65 -8.41 -13.67 16.45
CA ASP A 65 -9.86 -13.74 16.61
C ASP A 65 -10.55 -12.37 16.53
N GLN A 66 -9.85 -11.32 16.97
CA GLN A 66 -10.34 -9.95 16.94
C GLN A 66 -10.02 -9.20 15.64
N THR A 67 -9.24 -9.77 14.71
CA THR A 67 -8.80 -9.05 13.51
C THR A 67 -9.99 -8.66 12.63
N THR A 68 -10.03 -7.40 12.21
CA THR A 68 -10.99 -6.90 11.20
C THR A 68 -10.28 -6.75 9.86
N ILE A 69 -10.91 -7.21 8.79
CA ILE A 69 -10.41 -7.06 7.42
C ILE A 69 -11.18 -5.95 6.72
N ILE A 70 -10.45 -5.05 6.08
CA ILE A 70 -10.94 -3.91 5.31
C ILE A 70 -10.52 -4.12 3.87
N ALA A 71 -11.47 -4.28 2.96
CA ALA A 71 -11.18 -4.56 1.55
C ALA A 71 -12.36 -4.25 0.62
N PRO A 72 -12.13 -4.09 -0.69
CA PRO A 72 -13.19 -4.11 -1.70
C PRO A 72 -14.06 -5.39 -1.65
N PRO A 73 -15.32 -5.32 -2.11
CA PRO A 73 -16.31 -6.39 -1.92
C PRO A 73 -15.94 -7.74 -2.57
N ASP A 74 -15.25 -7.71 -3.71
CA ASP A 74 -14.81 -8.91 -4.44
C ASP A 74 -13.77 -9.74 -3.67
N ILE A 75 -13.01 -9.09 -2.78
CA ILE A 75 -12.07 -9.75 -1.87
C ILE A 75 -12.82 -10.29 -0.66
N LEU A 76 -13.68 -9.48 -0.03
CA LEU A 76 -14.44 -9.88 1.15
C LEU A 76 -15.37 -11.08 0.89
N ALA A 77 -15.84 -11.24 -0.35
CA ALA A 77 -16.61 -12.39 -0.79
C ALA A 77 -15.81 -13.70 -0.78
N LYS A 78 -14.48 -13.64 -0.82
CA LYS A 78 -13.56 -14.79 -0.78
C LYS A 78 -13.06 -15.12 0.64
N ILE A 79 -13.41 -14.31 1.63
CA ILE A 79 -12.96 -14.45 3.01
C ILE A 79 -14.07 -15.06 3.87
N ASP A 80 -13.78 -16.25 4.39
CA ASP A 80 -14.63 -16.96 5.35
C ASP A 80 -14.40 -16.44 6.78
N LEU A 81 -14.96 -15.26 7.04
CA LEU A 81 -15.05 -14.65 8.38
C LEU A 81 -16.45 -14.10 8.62
N PRO A 82 -16.87 -13.98 9.90
CA PRO A 82 -18.10 -13.28 10.27
C PRO A 82 -18.17 -11.87 9.67
N ASN A 83 -19.36 -11.44 9.26
CA ASN A 83 -19.55 -10.15 8.59
C ASN A 83 -19.15 -8.96 9.47
N GLU A 84 -19.25 -9.08 10.80
CA GLU A 84 -18.85 -8.06 11.76
C GLU A 84 -17.32 -7.81 11.75
N ARG A 85 -16.55 -8.75 11.19
CA ARG A 85 -15.10 -8.66 11.02
C ARG A 85 -14.69 -8.22 9.61
N LYS A 86 -15.64 -7.89 8.73
CA LYS A 86 -15.40 -7.49 7.34
C LYS A 86 -15.97 -6.10 7.09
N ILE A 87 -15.12 -5.16 6.69
CA ILE A 87 -15.53 -3.79 6.35
C ILE A 87 -15.29 -3.57 4.87
N GLU A 88 -16.39 -3.39 4.13
CA GLU A 88 -16.36 -3.08 2.71
C GLU A 88 -15.90 -1.65 2.48
N VAL A 89 -15.01 -1.47 1.51
CA VAL A 89 -14.58 -0.14 1.06
C VAL A 89 -14.73 0.03 -0.45
N SER A 90 -14.85 1.28 -0.87
CA SER A 90 -14.85 1.66 -2.28
C SER A 90 -14.12 3.00 -2.46
N PRO A 91 -13.62 3.34 -3.66
CA PRO A 91 -12.84 4.56 -3.88
C PRO A 91 -13.56 5.84 -3.43
N ASN A 92 -12.79 6.84 -3.02
CA ASN A 92 -13.24 8.19 -2.66
C ASN A 92 -14.18 8.25 -1.44
N ASN A 93 -13.93 7.40 -0.44
CA ASN A 93 -14.68 7.39 0.81
C ASN A 93 -13.74 7.51 2.01
N SER A 94 -14.28 7.98 3.13
CA SER A 94 -13.59 8.05 4.42
C SER A 94 -14.26 7.12 5.42
N TYR A 95 -13.45 6.53 6.30
CA TYR A 95 -13.86 5.48 7.22
C TYR A 95 -13.20 5.67 8.58
N GLU A 96 -13.86 5.14 9.60
CA GLU A 96 -13.28 4.97 10.93
C GLU A 96 -13.65 3.58 11.45
N VAL A 97 -12.63 2.75 11.73
CA VAL A 97 -12.81 1.38 12.20
C VAL A 97 -12.00 1.20 13.49
N LYS A 98 -12.67 0.87 14.59
CA LYS A 98 -12.05 0.74 15.92
C LYS A 98 -11.24 1.99 16.34
N GLY A 99 -11.64 3.18 15.89
CA GLY A 99 -10.91 4.44 16.14
C GLY A 99 -9.72 4.70 15.21
N PHE A 100 -9.44 3.81 14.27
CA PHE A 100 -8.45 4.04 13.21
C PHE A 100 -9.12 4.70 12.01
N LYS A 101 -8.62 5.88 11.62
CA LYS A 101 -9.17 6.69 10.53
C LYS A 101 -8.38 6.49 9.25
N PHE A 102 -9.09 6.39 8.14
CA PHE A 102 -8.49 6.27 6.83
C PHE A 102 -9.46 6.72 5.73
N SER A 103 -8.94 6.95 4.54
CA SER A 103 -9.72 7.13 3.32
C SER A 103 -9.17 6.28 2.19
N THR A 104 -9.98 6.12 1.15
CA THR A 104 -9.64 5.36 -0.05
C THR A 104 -9.60 6.25 -1.28
N VAL A 105 -8.71 5.93 -2.20
CA VAL A 105 -8.59 6.58 -3.51
C VAL A 105 -8.58 5.52 -4.61
N PRO A 106 -9.00 5.83 -5.84
CA PRO A 106 -8.99 4.84 -6.91
C PRO A 106 -7.55 4.43 -7.27
N ALA A 107 -7.35 3.12 -7.47
CA ALA A 107 -6.11 2.54 -7.98
C ALA A 107 -6.45 1.77 -9.26
N TYR A 108 -5.82 2.10 -10.39
CA TYR A 108 -6.09 1.44 -11.68
C TYR A 108 -5.00 1.73 -12.72
N ASN A 109 -4.93 0.88 -13.73
CA ASN A 109 -4.08 1.12 -14.88
C ASN A 109 -4.75 2.09 -15.87
N THR A 110 -3.98 3.04 -16.39
CA THR A 110 -4.39 4.02 -17.40
C THR A 110 -3.83 3.67 -18.78
N HIS A 111 -2.79 2.83 -18.84
CA HIS A 111 -2.17 2.45 -20.10
C HIS A 111 -2.98 1.36 -20.83
N PRO A 112 -3.31 1.53 -22.13
CA PRO A 112 -4.13 0.58 -22.88
C PRO A 112 -3.67 -0.88 -22.82
N ASP A 113 -2.36 -1.11 -22.77
CA ASP A 113 -1.72 -2.43 -22.70
C ASP A 113 -1.64 -3.01 -21.28
N ARG A 114 -2.02 -2.23 -20.26
CA ARG A 114 -2.07 -2.66 -18.85
C ARG A 114 -3.49 -2.75 -18.30
N LEU A 115 -4.50 -2.18 -18.98
CA LEU A 115 -5.90 -2.11 -18.49
C LEU A 115 -6.47 -3.45 -18.02
N GLN A 116 -6.09 -4.56 -18.66
CA GLN A 116 -6.57 -5.89 -18.27
C GLN A 116 -6.06 -6.36 -16.90
N PHE A 117 -4.95 -5.80 -16.41
CA PHE A 117 -4.37 -6.16 -15.11
C PHE A 117 -5.12 -5.45 -13.99
N HIS A 118 -5.32 -4.13 -14.08
CA HIS A 118 -6.03 -3.35 -13.05
C HIS A 118 -7.11 -2.43 -13.65
N PRO A 119 -8.25 -2.98 -14.13
CA PRO A 119 -9.32 -2.19 -14.73
C PRO A 119 -9.98 -1.24 -13.73
N ARG A 120 -10.27 0.01 -14.14
CA ARG A 120 -11.00 0.99 -13.30
C ARG A 120 -12.33 0.47 -12.77
N GLY A 121 -13.04 -0.36 -13.56
CA GLY A 121 -14.35 -0.91 -13.20
C GLY A 121 -14.33 -1.87 -12.00
N ASN A 122 -13.16 -2.34 -11.57
CA ASN A 122 -13.03 -3.20 -10.40
C ASN A 122 -13.18 -2.41 -9.08
N ASN A 123 -13.09 -1.08 -9.11
CA ASN A 123 -13.17 -0.21 -7.94
C ASN A 123 -12.16 -0.60 -6.83
N TRP A 124 -10.98 -1.08 -7.22
CA TRP A 124 -9.87 -1.33 -6.32
C TRP A 124 -9.24 -0.02 -5.83
N VAL A 125 -8.56 -0.08 -4.68
CA VAL A 125 -8.25 1.11 -3.89
C VAL A 125 -6.78 1.23 -3.50
N GLY A 126 -6.28 2.46 -3.46
CA GLY A 126 -5.20 2.86 -2.57
C GLY A 126 -5.78 3.39 -1.25
N TYR A 127 -4.98 3.38 -0.19
CA TYR A 127 -5.38 3.84 1.14
C TYR A 127 -4.59 5.06 1.58
N ILE A 128 -5.24 5.98 2.29
CA ILE A 128 -4.61 7.07 3.03
C ILE A 128 -4.94 6.85 4.50
N PHE A 129 -3.93 6.50 5.30
CA PHE A 129 -4.08 6.28 6.73
C PHE A 129 -3.78 7.54 7.52
N GLU A 130 -4.58 7.81 8.55
CA GLU A 130 -4.31 8.85 9.55
C GLU A 130 -3.75 8.18 10.81
N MET A 131 -2.44 8.26 11.00
CA MET A 131 -1.75 7.60 12.10
C MET A 131 -0.65 8.49 12.68
N ASN A 132 -0.64 8.69 13.99
CA ASN A 132 0.38 9.47 14.72
C ASN A 132 0.53 10.89 14.14
N ASP A 133 -0.62 11.56 13.94
CA ASP A 133 -0.75 12.88 13.30
C ASP A 133 -0.15 12.98 11.88
N LYS A 134 -0.06 11.84 11.17
CA LYS A 134 0.48 11.77 9.80
C LYS A 134 -0.49 11.12 8.84
N LYS A 135 -0.40 11.54 7.58
CA LYS A 135 -1.06 10.91 6.44
C LYS A 135 -0.09 10.01 5.68
N ILE A 136 -0.39 8.72 5.65
CA ILE A 136 0.41 7.71 4.94
C ILE A 136 -0.41 7.21 3.76
N TYR A 137 0.06 7.47 2.55
CA TYR A 137 -0.56 6.98 1.32
C TYR A 137 0.08 5.66 0.89
N HIS A 138 -0.71 4.59 0.82
CA HIS A 138 -0.36 3.33 0.20
C HIS A 138 -1.09 3.21 -1.15
N ALA A 139 -0.35 3.29 -2.25
CA ALA A 139 -0.96 3.39 -3.58
C ALA A 139 -1.66 2.10 -4.05
N GLY A 140 -1.29 0.94 -3.50
CA GLY A 140 -1.63 -0.35 -4.10
C GLY A 140 -0.98 -0.49 -5.47
N ASP A 141 -1.55 -1.34 -6.33
CA ASP A 141 -1.14 -1.44 -7.72
C ASP A 141 -1.90 -0.44 -8.58
N THR A 142 -1.16 0.43 -9.25
CA THR A 142 -1.75 1.49 -10.06
C THR A 142 -0.72 2.04 -11.05
N ASP A 143 -1.21 2.57 -12.16
CA ASP A 143 -0.47 3.56 -12.94
C ASP A 143 -0.59 4.93 -12.24
N PHE A 144 -0.43 6.04 -12.96
CA PHE A 144 -0.61 7.39 -12.44
C PHE A 144 -1.94 8.02 -12.91
N PRO A 145 -3.10 7.65 -12.30
CA PRO A 145 -4.39 8.22 -12.68
C PRO A 145 -4.50 9.69 -12.25
N PRO A 146 -5.35 10.50 -12.92
CA PRO A 146 -5.54 11.92 -12.58
C PRO A 146 -5.89 12.17 -11.11
N GLU A 147 -6.66 11.29 -10.48
CA GLU A 147 -7.03 11.38 -9.07
C GLU A 147 -5.82 11.35 -8.14
N MET A 148 -4.75 10.63 -8.49
CA MET A 148 -3.52 10.60 -7.70
C MET A 148 -2.79 11.96 -7.74
N ALA A 149 -2.90 12.72 -8.82
CA ALA A 149 -2.29 14.05 -8.92
C ALA A 149 -2.94 15.08 -7.96
N GLU A 150 -4.19 14.85 -7.56
CA GLU A 150 -4.90 15.72 -6.61
C GLU A 150 -4.41 15.54 -5.16
N LEU A 151 -3.70 14.44 -4.85
CA LEU A 151 -3.12 14.18 -3.54
C LEU A 151 -2.09 15.24 -3.10
N LYS A 152 -1.57 16.05 -4.04
CA LYS A 152 -0.74 17.22 -3.72
C LYS A 152 -1.44 18.20 -2.75
N ASN A 153 -2.78 18.20 -2.74
CA ASN A 153 -3.60 19.06 -1.88
C ASN A 153 -3.85 18.42 -0.50
N ASP A 154 -3.57 17.13 -0.33
CA ASP A 154 -3.91 16.37 0.88
C ASP A 154 -2.83 16.42 1.96
N HIS A 155 -1.67 16.99 1.64
CA HIS A 155 -0.50 17.10 2.53
C HIS A 155 -0.02 15.74 3.05
N ILE A 156 0.26 14.81 2.13
CA ILE A 156 0.77 13.48 2.45
C ILE A 156 2.15 13.56 3.13
N ASP A 157 2.32 12.89 4.26
CA ASP A 157 3.60 12.81 4.96
C ASP A 157 4.49 11.72 4.37
N VAL A 158 3.90 10.55 4.12
CA VAL A 158 4.62 9.39 3.56
C VAL A 158 3.82 8.83 2.40
N ALA A 159 4.44 8.71 1.22
CA ALA A 159 3.85 8.04 0.06
C ALA A 159 4.61 6.74 -0.26
N LEU A 160 3.88 5.62 -0.30
CA LEU A 160 4.36 4.30 -0.69
C LEU A 160 3.91 4.04 -2.13
N ILE A 161 4.86 4.03 -3.08
CA ILE A 161 4.58 4.12 -4.52
C ILE A 161 5.15 2.90 -5.26
N PRO A 162 4.35 2.16 -6.06
CA PRO A 162 4.88 1.06 -6.85
C PRO A 162 5.75 1.58 -8.00
N MET A 163 6.79 0.83 -8.38
CA MET A 163 7.64 1.16 -9.53
C MET A 163 8.07 -0.07 -10.36
N GLY A 164 7.16 -1.04 -10.48
CA GLY A 164 7.40 -2.34 -11.11
C GLY A 164 7.26 -2.38 -12.63
N GLY A 165 6.61 -1.37 -13.23
CA GLY A 165 6.49 -1.14 -14.67
C GLY A 165 5.53 -2.03 -15.45
N LYS A 166 5.54 -3.36 -15.25
CA LYS A 166 4.69 -4.26 -16.06
C LYS A 166 3.21 -4.20 -15.66
N PHE A 167 2.95 -4.15 -14.35
CA PHE A 167 1.61 -4.19 -13.76
C PHE A 167 1.22 -2.86 -13.10
N THR A 168 2.21 -2.00 -12.85
CA THR A 168 2.11 -0.72 -12.15
C THR A 168 2.94 0.32 -12.90
N MET A 169 3.05 1.53 -12.34
CA MET A 169 3.98 2.56 -12.83
C MET A 169 5.39 1.99 -13.09
N ASP A 170 5.99 2.40 -14.21
CA ASP A 170 7.43 2.26 -14.40
C ASP A 170 8.20 3.26 -13.52
N VAL A 171 9.53 3.16 -13.51
CA VAL A 171 10.37 4.02 -12.65
C VAL A 171 10.16 5.51 -12.98
N SER A 172 9.97 5.87 -14.26
CA SER A 172 9.80 7.26 -14.70
C SER A 172 8.42 7.78 -14.30
N GLU A 173 7.37 6.97 -14.50
CA GLU A 173 5.99 7.26 -14.07
C GLU A 173 5.93 7.42 -12.53
N ALA A 174 6.60 6.54 -11.79
CA ALA A 174 6.68 6.63 -10.33
C ALA A 174 7.42 7.89 -9.85
N ILE A 175 8.47 8.33 -10.56
CA ILE A 175 9.15 9.60 -10.27
C ILE A 175 8.21 10.78 -10.50
N GLU A 176 7.42 10.77 -11.58
CA GLU A 176 6.43 11.80 -11.87
C GLU A 176 5.35 11.85 -10.78
N ALA A 177 4.79 10.70 -10.40
CA ALA A 177 3.82 10.60 -9.33
C ALA A 177 4.38 11.12 -8.00
N ALA A 178 5.59 10.68 -7.60
CA ALA A 178 6.25 11.14 -6.39
C ALA A 178 6.48 12.66 -6.36
N ASN A 179 6.93 13.23 -7.48
CA ASN A 179 7.14 14.67 -7.60
C ASN A 179 5.84 15.47 -7.60
N THR A 180 4.75 14.89 -8.11
CA THR A 180 3.43 15.53 -8.15
C THR A 180 2.76 15.51 -6.78
N ILE A 181 2.74 14.35 -6.11
CA ILE A 181 2.20 14.20 -4.76
C ILE A 181 2.98 15.09 -3.78
N ALA A 182 4.30 15.21 -4.00
CA ALA A 182 5.20 16.03 -3.18
C ALA A 182 5.07 15.72 -1.67
N ALA A 183 4.97 14.43 -1.34
CA ALA A 183 4.95 13.98 0.05
C ALA A 183 6.27 14.37 0.74
N LYS A 184 6.25 14.49 2.08
CA LYS A 184 7.50 14.77 2.82
C LYS A 184 8.52 13.66 2.60
N ILE A 185 8.06 12.40 2.59
CA ILE A 185 8.85 11.20 2.32
C ILE A 185 8.16 10.36 1.24
N THR A 186 8.94 9.81 0.32
CA THR A 186 8.47 8.79 -0.63
C THR A 186 9.31 7.54 -0.49
N ILE A 187 8.64 6.40 -0.38
CA ILE A 187 9.25 5.07 -0.31
C ILE A 187 8.75 4.27 -1.52
N PRO A 188 9.64 3.81 -2.42
CA PRO A 188 9.22 2.93 -3.50
C PRO A 188 8.91 1.52 -2.98
N MET A 189 7.96 0.85 -3.61
CA MET A 189 7.53 -0.52 -3.32
C MET A 189 7.26 -1.29 -4.62
N HIS A 190 6.93 -2.59 -4.52
CA HIS A 190 6.51 -3.41 -5.68
C HIS A 190 7.48 -3.38 -6.87
N TYR A 191 8.80 -3.52 -6.62
CA TYR A 191 9.80 -3.40 -7.69
C TYR A 191 10.91 -4.45 -7.65
N LYS A 192 11.38 -4.88 -6.47
CA LYS A 192 12.55 -5.78 -6.37
C LYS A 192 12.32 -7.11 -7.10
N LEU A 193 11.16 -7.74 -6.91
CA LEU A 193 10.81 -9.01 -7.57
C LEU A 193 10.63 -8.85 -9.08
N LEU A 194 10.10 -7.71 -9.52
CA LEU A 194 9.76 -7.46 -10.92
C LEU A 194 10.96 -7.02 -11.77
N LEU A 195 11.87 -6.25 -11.17
CA LEU A 195 13.06 -5.73 -11.86
C LEU A 195 14.27 -6.66 -11.78
N GLY A 196 14.23 -7.68 -10.91
CA GLY A 196 15.33 -8.63 -10.74
C GLY A 196 16.66 -7.91 -10.53
N ASP A 197 17.71 -8.30 -11.26
CA ASP A 197 19.05 -7.72 -11.11
C ASP A 197 19.12 -6.20 -11.36
N SER A 198 18.12 -5.60 -12.00
CA SER A 198 18.06 -4.16 -12.31
C SER A 198 17.46 -3.31 -11.19
N TYR A 199 17.00 -3.89 -10.06
CA TYR A 199 16.31 -3.11 -9.03
C TYR A 199 17.19 -2.00 -8.43
N LYS A 200 18.50 -2.20 -8.33
CA LYS A 200 19.44 -1.20 -7.77
C LYS A 200 19.53 0.04 -8.66
N ASP A 201 19.62 -0.15 -9.98
CA ASP A 201 19.64 0.95 -10.93
C ASP A 201 18.34 1.77 -10.87
N ALA A 202 17.20 1.09 -10.65
CA ALA A 202 15.92 1.74 -10.43
C ALA A 202 15.88 2.56 -9.14
N GLU A 203 16.36 2.01 -8.02
CA GLU A 203 16.48 2.77 -6.75
C GLU A 203 17.35 4.02 -6.91
N ASP A 204 18.50 3.89 -7.58
CA ASP A 204 19.43 5.00 -7.78
C ASP A 204 18.83 6.07 -8.70
N LYS A 205 18.15 5.66 -9.78
CA LYS A 205 17.41 6.58 -10.65
C LYS A 205 16.32 7.30 -9.86
N PHE A 206 15.51 6.57 -9.09
CA PHE A 206 14.40 7.11 -8.31
C PHE A 206 14.89 8.14 -7.27
N LYS A 207 15.92 7.80 -6.47
CA LYS A 207 16.56 8.73 -5.53
C LYS A 207 17.11 9.98 -6.20
N ARG A 208 17.72 9.83 -7.38
CA ARG A 208 18.34 10.94 -8.10
C ARG A 208 17.29 11.88 -8.69
N GLU A 209 16.18 11.37 -9.18
CA GLU A 209 15.25 12.12 -10.03
C GLU A 209 13.97 12.59 -9.32
N VAL A 210 13.63 12.02 -8.17
CA VAL A 210 12.63 12.63 -7.26
C VAL A 210 13.25 13.88 -6.60
N LYS A 211 12.59 15.03 -6.79
CA LYS A 211 13.05 16.36 -6.36
C LYS A 211 12.18 17.00 -5.29
N ASN A 212 10.89 16.68 -5.28
CA ASN A 212 9.92 17.33 -4.38
C ASN A 212 9.59 16.50 -3.13
N SER A 213 10.33 15.42 -2.90
CA SER A 213 10.15 14.52 -1.76
C SER A 213 11.49 13.94 -1.31
N LYS A 214 11.64 13.64 -0.02
CA LYS A 214 12.77 12.87 0.47
C LYS A 214 12.54 11.40 0.15
N VAL A 215 13.36 10.83 -0.73
CA VAL A 215 13.33 9.39 -1.00
C VAL A 215 13.97 8.61 0.15
N VAL A 216 13.28 7.58 0.64
CA VAL A 216 13.83 6.58 1.56
C VAL A 216 13.63 5.20 0.97
N ILE A 217 14.71 4.43 0.87
CA ILE A 217 14.63 3.00 0.55
C ILE A 217 14.64 2.25 1.86
N LEU A 218 13.58 1.47 2.10
CA LEU A 218 13.51 0.61 3.27
C LEU A 218 14.25 -0.69 3.00
N GLU A 219 14.90 -1.20 4.04
CA GLU A 219 15.31 -2.60 4.05
C GLU A 219 14.10 -3.46 4.37
N GLU A 220 14.03 -4.61 3.71
CA GLU A 220 13.01 -5.59 3.99
C GLU A 220 13.24 -6.17 5.39
N LEU A 221 12.21 -6.13 6.23
CA LEU A 221 12.23 -6.79 7.53
C LEU A 221 12.33 -8.29 7.30
N LYS A 222 13.32 -8.97 7.89
CA LYS A 222 13.50 -10.42 7.75
C LYS A 222 12.98 -11.16 8.98
#